data_AF-A0A3F2RBW5-F1
#
_entry.id   AF-A0A3F2RBW5-F1
#
_cell.length_a   1.000
_cell.length_b   1.000
_cell.length_c   1.000
_cell.angle_alpha   90.00
_cell.angle_beta   90.00
_cell.angle_gamma   90.00
#
_symmetry.space_group_name_H-M   'P 1'
#
loop_
_entity.id
_entity.type
_entity.pdbx_description
1 polymer ?
#
loop_
_entity_poly.entity_id
_entity_poly.type
_entity_poly.pdbx_seq_one_letter_code
_entity_poly.pdbx_strand_id
1 'polypeptide(L)'
;MVLGPGVNSADMTLVVQRRVCSPTTNNEGACPYQDQIQVKSQSADVARGYTAARHMQQKLIRNEEFCLQVDAHSYFTNGWDEMLVLDWTRADNEMAVLTTYPHQVYADSNNDEGKNPRHGIYPHTCRTYRYGNGYVMFPVCGMISNSETPQLGAFWSDSFSFGKCHAEHNVPADPYLPWLWNSEAFLRSAILWTHGYELYSPSENGSVISHNYTENENERSWGSVFDEETKTREMELSNNRYRLQVGAPLKGPVDTVELDKYSFGNARTYLQYLEFTGMTYEEGVDDIAACRQLHWVPYTNASAVESIVGDGWKLHPDVHTKGTKGRKDLEAKAGTQLSLEEELSQIDDFFTAAMWFLSGVVTSVVISNGGLSRVLRCCRRRNAPHKNAE
;
A
#
# COMPACT_ATOMS: atom_id res chain seq x y z
N MET A 1 -5.52 -22.16 0.26
CA MET A 1 -6.81 -22.47 0.90
C MET A 1 -7.80 -21.43 0.38
N VAL A 2 -8.18 -21.55 -0.89
CA VAL A 2 -9.58 -21.57 -1.36
C VAL A 2 -10.57 -20.89 -0.40
N LEU A 3 -10.94 -19.66 -0.78
CA LEU A 3 -12.01 -18.84 -0.19
C LEU A 3 -13.31 -19.67 -0.06
N GLY A 4 -13.89 -19.68 1.15
CA GLY A 4 -15.23 -20.19 1.37
C GLY A 4 -16.28 -19.21 0.84
N PRO A 5 -17.40 -19.69 0.26
CA PRO A 5 -18.45 -18.83 -0.27
C PRO A 5 -19.27 -18.26 0.89
N GLY A 6 -19.34 -16.94 1.04
CA GLY A 6 -20.20 -16.37 2.08
C GLY A 6 -20.07 -14.89 2.41
N VAL A 7 -19.10 -14.15 1.90
CA VAL A 7 -19.07 -12.69 2.09
C VAL A 7 -19.86 -12.04 0.97
N ASN A 8 -21.07 -11.60 1.29
CA ASN A 8 -21.88 -10.77 0.41
C ASN A 8 -21.23 -9.38 0.37
N SER A 9 -21.04 -8.78 -0.81
CA SER A 9 -20.40 -7.46 -0.95
C SER A 9 -21.14 -6.33 -0.19
N ALA A 10 -22.34 -6.60 0.30
CA ALA A 10 -23.13 -5.69 1.13
C ALA A 10 -22.61 -5.51 2.57
N ASP A 11 -21.69 -6.34 3.07
CA ASP A 11 -21.17 -6.25 4.45
C ASP A 11 -19.89 -5.40 4.58
N MET A 12 -19.34 -4.90 3.46
CA MET A 12 -18.24 -3.94 3.46
C MET A 12 -18.78 -2.52 3.28
N THR A 13 -19.32 -1.94 4.34
CA THR A 13 -19.71 -0.53 4.33
C THR A 13 -18.63 0.30 5.00
N LEU A 14 -17.64 0.75 4.23
CA LEU A 14 -16.98 2.02 4.55
C LEU A 14 -17.48 2.97 3.47
N VAL A 15 -18.41 3.86 3.80
CA VAL A 15 -18.92 4.85 2.85
C VAL A 15 -18.29 6.18 3.21
N VAL A 16 -17.24 6.57 2.47
CA VAL A 16 -16.76 7.95 2.52
C VAL A 16 -17.70 8.79 1.66
N GLN A 17 -18.62 9.47 2.33
CA GLN A 17 -19.66 10.27 1.68
C GLN A 17 -19.10 11.62 1.20
N ARG A 18 -19.58 12.08 0.03
CA ARG A 18 -19.25 13.38 -0.61
C ARG A 18 -19.58 14.64 0.20
N ARG A 19 -20.19 14.53 1.37
CA ARG A 19 -20.42 15.62 2.32
C ARG A 19 -20.31 15.03 3.71
N VAL A 20 -19.45 15.62 4.54
CA VAL A 20 -19.26 15.22 5.92
C VAL A 20 -20.58 15.39 6.63
N CYS A 21 -21.27 14.29 6.91
CA CYS A 21 -22.17 14.28 8.04
C CYS A 21 -21.35 14.62 9.28
N SER A 22 -21.46 15.84 9.80
CA SER A 22 -21.04 16.03 11.18
C SER A 22 -22.19 15.59 12.07
N PRO A 23 -22.02 14.61 12.97
CA PRO A 23 -23.02 14.31 14.00
C PRO A 23 -23.32 15.51 14.91
N THR A 24 -22.57 16.62 14.78
CA THR A 24 -22.75 17.87 15.54
C THR A 24 -23.44 19.00 14.76
N THR A 25 -23.65 18.89 13.44
CA THR A 25 -24.29 19.97 12.64
C THR A 25 -25.66 19.54 12.12
N ASN A 26 -26.71 20.00 12.79
CA ASN A 26 -28.12 19.65 12.50
C ASN A 26 -28.70 20.26 11.21
N ASN A 27 -27.90 20.90 10.35
CA ASN A 27 -28.43 21.79 9.31
C ASN A 27 -28.49 21.21 7.88
N GLU A 28 -28.08 19.95 7.64
CA GLU A 28 -27.99 19.38 6.28
C GLU A 28 -28.87 18.14 6.01
N GLY A 29 -29.80 17.82 6.91
CA GLY A 29 -30.66 16.64 6.82
C GLY A 29 -30.16 15.45 7.65
N ALA A 30 -30.87 14.32 7.59
CA ALA A 30 -30.47 13.11 8.31
C ALA A 30 -29.20 12.52 7.67
N CYS A 31 -28.18 12.26 8.49
CA CYS A 31 -26.96 11.63 8.02
C CYS A 31 -27.21 10.17 7.63
N PRO A 32 -26.98 9.76 6.37
CA PRO A 32 -26.96 8.35 6.01
C PRO A 32 -25.87 7.61 6.79
N TYR A 33 -26.19 6.42 7.31
CA TYR A 33 -25.23 5.55 8.03
C TYR A 33 -24.61 6.19 9.29
N GLN A 34 -25.30 7.13 9.93
CA GLN A 34 -24.82 7.76 11.17
C GLN A 34 -24.42 6.74 12.25
N ASP A 35 -25.13 5.61 12.31
CA ASP A 35 -24.89 4.48 13.20
C ASP A 35 -23.58 3.72 12.91
N GLN A 36 -22.98 3.93 11.73
CA GLN A 36 -21.69 3.37 11.34
C GLN A 36 -20.52 4.34 11.60
N ILE A 37 -20.78 5.58 12.02
CA ILE A 37 -19.76 6.61 12.24
C ILE A 37 -19.42 6.69 13.73
N GLN A 38 -18.14 6.46 14.06
CA GLN A 38 -17.61 6.70 15.40
C GLN A 38 -16.65 7.88 15.37
N VAL A 39 -16.82 8.82 16.30
CA VAL A 39 -15.98 10.01 16.42
C VAL A 39 -15.31 10.04 17.78
N LYS A 40 -13.97 10.07 17.79
CA LYS A 40 -13.18 10.36 18.99
C LYS A 40 -12.66 11.79 18.90
N SER A 41 -13.35 12.71 19.56
CA SER A 41 -12.90 14.10 19.66
C SER A 41 -11.87 14.27 20.78
N GLN A 42 -10.94 15.20 20.56
CA GLN A 42 -9.92 15.59 21.52
C GLN A 42 -9.79 17.12 21.51
N SER A 43 -9.60 17.72 22.68
CA SER A 43 -9.35 19.16 22.80
C SER A 43 -7.99 19.54 22.16
N ALA A 44 -7.92 20.72 21.55
CA ALA A 44 -6.75 21.16 20.81
C ALA A 44 -5.48 21.24 21.68
N ASP A 45 -5.61 21.51 22.98
CA ASP A 45 -4.53 21.61 23.99
C ASP A 45 -3.94 20.27 24.41
N VAL A 46 -4.55 19.15 24.03
CA VAL A 46 -4.02 17.80 24.28
C VAL A 46 -3.75 17.02 22.98
N ALA A 47 -4.02 17.60 21.81
CA ALA A 47 -3.68 17.02 20.52
C ALA A 47 -2.16 17.02 20.30
N ARG A 48 -1.58 15.88 19.90
CA ARG A 48 -0.11 15.71 19.77
C ARG A 48 0.34 15.28 18.36
N GLY A 49 -0.45 15.64 17.36
CA GLY A 49 -0.19 15.29 15.96
C GLY A 49 -0.78 13.93 15.56
N TYR A 50 -0.48 13.52 14.34
CA TYR A 50 -1.18 12.41 13.68
C TYR A 50 -0.80 11.03 14.25
N THR A 51 0.42 10.81 14.75
CA THR A 51 0.85 9.53 15.34
C THR A 51 -0.04 9.16 16.54
N ALA A 52 -0.24 10.11 17.45
CA ALA A 52 -1.15 9.97 18.58
C ALA A 52 -2.61 9.82 18.13
N ALA A 53 -3.03 10.54 17.08
CA ALA A 53 -4.37 10.39 16.51
C ALA A 53 -4.60 8.99 15.92
N ARG A 54 -3.63 8.43 15.19
CA ARG A 54 -3.66 7.06 14.64
C ARG A 54 -3.73 6.02 15.76
N HIS A 55 -2.93 6.18 16.81
CA HIS A 55 -3.01 5.31 17.99
C HIS A 55 -4.41 5.32 18.63
N MET A 56 -5.07 6.48 18.68
CA MET A 56 -6.46 6.57 19.17
C MET A 56 -7.44 5.96 18.18
N GLN A 57 -7.27 6.18 16.87
CA GLN A 57 -8.12 5.63 15.82
C GLN A 57 -8.13 4.09 15.86
N GLN A 58 -6.97 3.46 16.04
CA GLN A 58 -6.87 2.00 16.10
C GLN A 58 -7.70 1.39 17.24
N LYS A 59 -7.97 2.14 18.31
CA LYS A 59 -8.83 1.69 19.43
C LYS A 59 -10.32 1.66 19.08
N LEU A 60 -10.71 2.26 17.96
CA LEU A 60 -12.09 2.28 17.46
C LEU A 60 -12.37 1.09 16.53
N ILE A 61 -11.33 0.39 16.08
CA ILE A 61 -11.45 -0.84 15.29
C ILE A 61 -12.04 -1.93 16.19
N ARG A 62 -13.06 -2.61 15.68
CA ARG A 62 -13.79 -3.70 16.34
C ARG A 62 -13.37 -5.03 15.72
N ASN A 63 -14.25 -5.61 14.89
CA ASN A 63 -14.08 -6.89 14.23
C ASN A 63 -14.20 -6.75 12.70
N GLU A 64 -13.94 -5.55 12.18
CA GLU A 64 -13.90 -5.29 10.74
C GLU A 64 -12.79 -6.14 10.10
N GLU A 65 -13.07 -6.69 8.91
CA GLU A 65 -12.12 -7.56 8.20
C GLU A 65 -11.00 -6.75 7.55
N PHE A 66 -11.37 -5.64 6.91
CA PHE A 66 -10.49 -4.73 6.20
C PHE A 66 -10.47 -3.36 6.85
N CYS A 67 -9.28 -2.78 6.94
CA CYS A 67 -9.05 -1.46 7.48
C CYS A 67 -8.49 -0.57 6.38
N LEU A 68 -9.10 0.60 6.22
CA LEU A 68 -8.61 1.68 5.38
C LEU A 68 -8.19 2.85 6.27
N GLN A 69 -6.96 3.31 6.07
CA GLN A 69 -6.46 4.55 6.60
C GLN A 69 -6.24 5.54 5.45
N VAL A 70 -6.81 6.73 5.57
CA VAL A 70 -6.65 7.82 4.59
C VAL A 70 -6.62 9.18 5.28
N ASP A 71 -6.09 10.18 4.57
CA ASP A 71 -6.19 11.57 5.02
C ASP A 71 -7.60 12.13 4.84
N ALA A 72 -7.97 13.12 5.67
CA ALA A 72 -9.29 13.74 5.69
C ALA A 72 -9.66 14.50 4.40
N HIS A 73 -8.68 14.80 3.54
CA HIS A 73 -8.85 15.47 2.25
C HIS A 73 -8.59 14.52 1.07
N SER A 74 -9.11 13.29 1.20
CA SER A 74 -9.09 12.26 0.17
C SER A 74 -10.41 12.20 -0.58
N TYR A 75 -10.35 11.82 -1.86
CA TYR A 75 -11.48 11.71 -2.77
C TYR A 75 -11.54 10.29 -3.30
N PHE A 76 -12.75 9.73 -3.32
CA PHE A 76 -12.99 8.34 -3.66
C PHE A 76 -13.74 8.24 -4.97
N THR A 77 -13.37 7.26 -5.78
CA THR A 77 -14.08 6.94 -7.02
C THR A 77 -15.28 6.03 -6.72
N ASN A 78 -16.23 5.91 -7.64
CA ASN A 78 -17.33 4.96 -7.45
C ASN A 78 -16.81 3.51 -7.41
N GLY A 79 -17.37 2.68 -6.51
CA GLY A 79 -16.96 1.28 -6.32
C GLY A 79 -15.54 1.11 -5.78
N TRP A 80 -14.98 2.13 -5.12
CA TRP A 80 -13.61 2.10 -4.62
C TRP A 80 -13.33 0.92 -3.69
N ASP A 81 -14.30 0.54 -2.87
CA ASP A 81 -14.22 -0.51 -1.86
C ASP A 81 -14.07 -1.89 -2.51
N GLU A 82 -14.97 -2.22 -3.45
CA GLU A 82 -14.90 -3.45 -4.23
C GLU A 82 -13.57 -3.55 -4.99
N MET A 83 -13.11 -2.43 -5.55
CA MET A 83 -11.89 -2.36 -6.32
C MET A 83 -10.63 -2.50 -5.45
N LEU A 84 -10.61 -1.95 -4.23
CA LEU A 84 -9.52 -2.18 -3.27
C LEU A 84 -9.45 -3.64 -2.82
N VAL A 85 -10.60 -4.27 -2.54
CA VAL A 85 -10.64 -5.71 -2.21
C VAL A 85 -10.15 -6.54 -3.39
N LEU A 86 -10.63 -6.25 -4.59
CA LEU A 86 -10.19 -6.94 -5.79
C LEU A 86 -8.68 -6.81 -5.98
N ASP A 87 -8.12 -5.62 -5.79
CA ASP A 87 -6.68 -5.42 -5.91
C ASP A 87 -5.90 -6.14 -4.81
N TRP A 88 -6.38 -6.10 -3.56
CA TRP A 88 -5.79 -6.81 -2.44
C TRP A 88 -5.78 -8.33 -2.66
N THR A 89 -6.88 -8.91 -3.16
CA THR A 89 -6.93 -10.35 -3.49
C THR A 89 -5.95 -10.74 -4.59
N ARG A 90 -5.62 -9.82 -5.51
CA ARG A 90 -4.61 -10.04 -6.56
C ARG A 90 -3.17 -9.98 -6.05
N ALA A 91 -2.94 -9.45 -4.84
CA ALA A 91 -1.63 -9.58 -4.19
C ALA A 91 -1.35 -11.04 -3.78
N ASP A 92 -2.39 -11.89 -3.67
CA ASP A 92 -2.34 -13.30 -3.26
C ASP A 92 -1.53 -13.50 -1.96
N ASN A 93 -1.76 -12.62 -0.99
CA ASN A 93 -1.03 -12.58 0.27
C ASN A 93 -1.92 -12.04 1.40
N GLU A 94 -2.21 -12.87 2.41
CA GLU A 94 -3.02 -12.50 3.58
C GLU A 94 -2.38 -11.37 4.39
N MET A 95 -1.05 -11.25 4.33
CA MET A 95 -0.28 -10.23 5.02
C MET A 95 -0.06 -8.96 4.18
N ALA A 96 -0.78 -8.81 3.06
CA ALA A 96 -0.65 -7.66 2.19
C ALA A 96 -1.26 -6.37 2.78
N VAL A 97 -0.52 -5.28 2.62
CA VAL A 97 -0.97 -3.91 2.86
C VAL A 97 -0.76 -3.10 1.58
N LEU A 98 -1.86 -2.72 0.93
CA LEU A 98 -1.84 -1.78 -0.18
C LEU A 98 -1.56 -0.37 0.34
N THR A 99 -0.54 0.29 -0.17
CA THR A 99 -0.14 1.63 0.30
C THR A 99 0.73 2.33 -0.74
N THR A 100 0.48 3.64 -0.88
CA THR A 100 1.25 4.57 -1.72
C THR A 100 0.78 5.99 -1.39
N TYR A 101 1.49 7.00 -1.89
CA TYR A 101 0.96 8.36 -1.93
C TYR A 101 -0.08 8.46 -3.05
N PRO A 102 -1.37 8.72 -2.79
CA PRO A 102 -2.38 8.83 -3.83
C PRO A 102 -2.07 9.96 -4.81
N HIS A 103 -2.62 9.87 -6.03
CA HIS A 103 -2.51 10.94 -7.01
C HIS A 103 -3.18 12.23 -6.54
N GLN A 104 -2.67 13.37 -7.03
CA GLN A 104 -3.37 14.64 -6.92
C GLN A 104 -4.77 14.54 -7.53
N VAL A 105 -5.77 15.11 -6.85
CA VAL A 105 -7.10 15.33 -7.42
C VAL A 105 -6.96 16.25 -8.64
N TYR A 106 -7.29 15.72 -9.82
CA TYR A 106 -7.38 16.48 -11.05
C TYR A 106 -8.76 17.14 -11.19
N ALA A 107 -8.84 18.28 -11.88
CA ALA A 107 -10.11 18.98 -12.11
C ALA A 107 -11.18 18.05 -12.74
N ASP A 108 -10.77 17.13 -13.60
CA ASP A 108 -11.66 16.16 -14.26
C ASP A 108 -12.06 14.97 -13.38
N SER A 109 -11.31 14.71 -12.29
CA SER A 109 -11.61 13.65 -11.32
C SER A 109 -12.69 14.05 -10.30
N ASN A 110 -13.08 15.33 -10.30
CA ASN A 110 -14.17 15.90 -9.50
C ASN A 110 -15.44 16.14 -10.32
N ASN A 111 -15.70 15.33 -11.36
CA ASN A 111 -17.01 15.36 -12.01
C ASN A 111 -18.06 14.64 -11.15
N ASP A 112 -19.32 15.08 -11.22
CA ASP A 112 -20.41 14.50 -10.44
C ASP A 112 -20.63 12.99 -10.71
N GLU A 113 -20.03 12.45 -11.78
CA GLU A 113 -20.17 11.06 -12.21
C GLU A 113 -19.27 10.07 -11.46
N GLY A 114 -18.31 10.54 -10.66
CA GLY A 114 -17.45 9.67 -9.81
C GLY A 114 -16.56 8.70 -10.61
N LYS A 115 -16.24 9.05 -11.86
CA LYS A 115 -15.40 8.24 -12.75
C LYS A 115 -13.92 8.49 -12.48
N ASN A 116 -13.14 7.42 -12.34
CA ASN A 116 -11.69 7.50 -12.32
C ASN A 116 -11.14 7.37 -13.75
N PRO A 117 -10.58 8.43 -14.36
CA PRO A 117 -9.83 8.24 -15.59
C PRO A 117 -8.63 7.33 -15.32
N ARG A 118 -8.59 6.19 -16.01
CA ARG A 118 -7.44 5.28 -15.98
C ARG A 118 -6.25 5.97 -16.64
N HIS A 119 -5.30 6.42 -15.82
CA HIS A 119 -4.13 7.16 -16.28
C HIS A 119 -3.01 6.24 -16.78
N GLY A 120 -3.07 4.94 -16.46
CA GLY A 120 -2.06 3.96 -16.82
C GLY A 120 -0.69 4.17 -16.15
N ILE A 121 -0.56 5.15 -15.24
CA ILE A 121 0.67 5.46 -14.52
C ILE A 121 0.30 5.84 -13.09
N TYR A 122 0.76 5.07 -12.10
CA TYR A 122 0.38 5.20 -10.69
C TYR A 122 1.58 5.31 -9.76
N PRO A 123 1.47 5.93 -8.57
CA PRO A 123 2.60 6.26 -7.73
C PRO A 123 3.11 4.99 -7.03
N HIS A 124 4.43 4.89 -6.92
CA HIS A 124 5.12 3.78 -6.30
C HIS A 124 6.19 4.32 -5.35
N THR A 125 5.97 4.16 -4.05
CA THR A 125 6.88 4.68 -3.02
C THR A 125 8.12 3.80 -2.91
N CYS A 126 9.17 4.17 -3.65
CA CYS A 126 10.40 3.37 -3.80
C CYS A 126 11.70 4.16 -3.61
N ARG A 127 11.62 5.44 -3.25
CA ARG A 127 12.79 6.30 -3.02
C ARG A 127 12.70 6.94 -1.66
N THR A 128 13.86 7.29 -1.11
CA THR A 128 13.97 8.09 0.09
C THR A 128 14.86 9.30 -0.17
N TYR A 129 14.75 10.29 0.70
CA TYR A 129 15.76 11.33 0.87
C TYR A 129 15.81 11.74 2.34
N ARG A 130 16.88 12.46 2.71
CA ARG A 130 17.07 12.98 4.07
C ARG A 130 16.66 14.44 4.13
N TYR A 131 15.79 14.79 5.08
CA TYR A 131 15.33 16.16 5.30
C TYR A 131 15.75 16.68 6.67
N GLY A 132 16.13 17.96 6.73
CA GLY A 132 16.54 18.64 7.96
C GLY A 132 17.60 17.84 8.72
N ASN A 133 17.28 17.45 9.95
CA ASN A 133 18.18 16.72 10.85
C ASN A 133 18.36 15.23 10.49
N GLY A 134 18.13 14.82 9.23
CA GLY A 134 18.32 13.43 8.79
C GLY A 134 17.05 12.56 8.82
N TYR A 135 15.87 13.19 8.88
CA TYR A 135 14.58 12.50 8.76
C TYR A 135 14.47 11.76 7.44
N VAL A 136 13.97 10.53 7.50
CA VAL A 136 13.65 9.78 6.29
C VAL A 136 12.35 10.32 5.74
N MET A 137 12.40 10.69 4.47
CA MET A 137 11.29 11.22 3.69
C MET A 137 11.12 10.40 2.42
N PHE A 138 9.92 10.43 1.86
CA PHE A 138 9.61 9.80 0.59
C PHE A 138 9.23 10.86 -0.45
N PRO A 139 9.90 10.93 -1.61
CA PRO A 139 9.43 11.75 -2.71
C PRO A 139 8.35 10.99 -3.50
N VAL A 140 7.32 11.68 -3.98
CA VAL A 140 6.31 11.15 -4.91
C VAL A 140 6.92 11.08 -6.33
N CYS A 141 7.94 10.22 -6.53
CA CYS A 141 8.71 10.19 -7.77
C CYS A 141 8.84 8.79 -8.41
N GLY A 142 8.55 7.72 -7.67
CA GLY A 142 8.44 6.40 -8.28
C GLY A 142 7.06 6.23 -8.91
N MET A 143 7.00 5.62 -10.09
CA MET A 143 5.76 5.33 -10.78
C MET A 143 5.79 3.90 -11.32
N ILE A 144 4.63 3.25 -11.31
CA ILE A 144 4.37 1.99 -12.01
C ILE A 144 3.43 2.28 -13.19
N SER A 145 3.63 1.60 -14.31
CA SER A 145 2.84 1.82 -15.52
C SER A 145 2.04 0.58 -15.91
N ASN A 146 0.76 0.76 -16.22
CA ASN A 146 -0.18 -0.26 -16.70
C ASN A 146 -0.13 -1.56 -15.90
N SER A 147 0.03 -1.44 -14.58
CA SER A 147 0.12 -2.59 -13.70
C SER A 147 -1.27 -3.15 -13.43
N GLU A 148 -1.47 -4.45 -13.68
CA GLU A 148 -2.74 -5.15 -13.47
C GLU A 148 -2.87 -5.80 -12.09
N THR A 149 -1.76 -5.91 -11.36
CA THR A 149 -1.66 -6.49 -10.02
C THR A 149 -0.84 -5.57 -9.11
N PRO A 150 -1.11 -5.55 -7.78
CA PRO A 150 -0.33 -4.74 -6.86
C PRO A 150 1.16 -5.06 -6.96
N GLN A 151 2.01 -4.03 -6.93
CA GLN A 151 3.45 -4.19 -7.05
C GLN A 151 4.11 -4.12 -5.67
N LEU A 152 4.92 -5.12 -5.34
CA LEU A 152 5.65 -5.15 -4.07
C LEU A 152 6.49 -3.88 -3.93
N GLY A 153 6.25 -3.16 -2.84
CA GLY A 153 6.89 -1.90 -2.49
C GLY A 153 7.70 -2.01 -1.21
N ALA A 154 8.52 -0.98 -0.99
CA ALA A 154 9.42 -0.89 0.15
C ALA A 154 8.81 -0.13 1.33
N PHE A 155 7.93 0.82 1.05
CA PHE A 155 7.54 1.84 2.02
C PHE A 155 6.03 2.03 2.07
N TRP A 156 5.57 2.33 3.27
CA TRP A 156 4.21 2.69 3.65
C TRP A 156 4.04 4.20 3.56
N SER A 157 2.84 4.62 3.21
CA SER A 157 2.42 6.03 3.19
C SER A 157 1.35 6.29 4.24
N ASP A 158 1.49 7.45 4.88
CA ASP A 158 0.51 8.01 5.82
C ASP A 158 -0.82 8.38 5.17
N SER A 159 -0.77 8.80 3.91
CA SER A 159 -1.94 9.28 3.17
C SER A 159 -2.91 8.18 2.70
N PHE A 160 -2.43 6.94 2.53
CA PHE A 160 -3.26 5.80 2.13
C PHE A 160 -2.64 4.45 2.54
N SER A 161 -3.43 3.64 3.25
CA SER A 161 -3.10 2.25 3.59
C SER A 161 -4.36 1.41 3.70
N PHE A 162 -4.39 0.27 3.00
CA PHE A 162 -5.51 -0.66 2.98
C PHE A 162 -5.03 -2.11 3.12
N GLY A 163 -5.66 -2.87 4.01
CA GLY A 163 -5.36 -4.29 4.20
C GLY A 163 -6.26 -4.90 5.27
N LYS A 164 -5.96 -6.12 5.68
CA LYS A 164 -6.70 -6.74 6.79
C LYS A 164 -6.49 -5.96 8.08
N CYS A 165 -7.55 -5.80 8.89
CA CYS A 165 -7.47 -5.05 10.15
C CYS A 165 -6.51 -5.67 11.18
N HIS A 166 -6.15 -6.95 11.03
CA HIS A 166 -5.14 -7.55 11.88
C HIS A 166 -3.78 -6.82 11.79
N ALA A 167 -3.48 -6.12 10.68
CA ALA A 167 -2.29 -5.25 10.60
C ALA A 167 -2.32 -4.13 11.64
N GLU A 168 -3.47 -3.49 11.82
CA GLU A 168 -3.65 -2.37 12.77
C GLU A 168 -3.64 -2.85 14.23
N HIS A 169 -4.14 -4.06 14.49
CA HIS A 169 -4.10 -4.65 15.83
C HIS A 169 -2.71 -5.16 16.22
N ASN A 170 -2.01 -5.83 15.29
CA ASN A 170 -0.69 -6.42 15.56
C ASN A 170 0.43 -5.39 15.52
N VAL A 171 0.25 -4.28 14.78
CA VAL A 171 1.25 -3.21 14.64
C VAL A 171 0.63 -1.87 15.06
N PRO A 172 0.44 -1.67 16.39
CA PRO A 172 -0.15 -0.44 16.90
C PRO A 172 0.77 0.75 16.63
N ALA A 173 0.17 1.90 16.30
CA ALA A 173 0.89 3.17 16.21
C ALA A 173 1.43 3.56 17.59
N ASP A 174 2.66 4.05 17.63
CA ASP A 174 3.35 4.43 18.87
C ASP A 174 2.83 5.80 19.36
N PRO A 175 2.12 5.86 20.51
CA PRO A 175 1.59 7.12 21.02
C PRO A 175 2.69 8.03 21.61
N TYR A 176 3.91 7.52 21.81
CA TYR A 176 5.06 8.25 22.37
C TYR A 176 5.93 8.91 21.28
N LEU A 177 5.37 9.09 20.08
CA LEU A 177 6.00 9.83 18.98
C LEU A 177 5.23 11.12 18.64
N PRO A 178 4.93 12.00 19.64
CA PRO A 178 4.20 13.23 19.37
C PRO A 178 4.96 14.08 18.36
N TRP A 179 4.25 14.76 17.47
CA TRP A 179 4.83 15.69 16.50
C TRP A 179 5.86 15.09 15.52
N LEU A 180 6.04 13.76 15.49
CA LEU A 180 6.97 13.12 14.57
C LEU A 180 6.40 13.24 13.16
N TRP A 181 6.92 14.19 12.39
CA TRP A 181 6.44 14.48 11.04
C TRP A 181 7.25 13.71 9.98
N ASN A 182 6.57 13.13 8.99
CA ASN A 182 7.03 12.31 7.86
C ASN A 182 7.84 11.03 8.16
N SER A 183 8.63 10.98 9.23
CA SER A 183 9.44 9.80 9.56
C SER A 183 8.67 8.65 10.20
N GLU A 184 7.43 8.90 10.67
CA GLU A 184 6.51 7.83 11.07
C GLU A 184 6.37 6.80 9.94
N ALA A 185 6.23 7.26 8.70
CA ALA A 185 5.95 6.39 7.58
C ALA A 185 7.09 5.38 7.35
N PHE A 186 8.36 5.80 7.49
CA PHE A 186 9.51 4.87 7.45
C PHE A 186 9.50 3.90 8.63
N LEU A 187 9.29 4.40 9.84
CA LEU A 187 9.25 3.55 11.04
C LEU A 187 8.15 2.50 10.93
N ARG A 188 6.94 2.90 10.54
CA ARG A 188 5.80 2.01 10.36
C ARG A 188 6.03 0.99 9.26
N SER A 189 6.69 1.38 8.17
CA SER A 189 7.12 0.44 7.11
C SER A 189 8.01 -0.66 7.67
N ALA A 190 9.02 -0.29 8.46
CA ALA A 190 9.94 -1.23 9.08
C ALA A 190 9.24 -2.15 10.09
N ILE A 191 8.36 -1.61 10.93
CA ILE A 191 7.63 -2.40 11.93
C ILE A 191 6.67 -3.37 11.23
N LEU A 192 5.86 -2.94 10.25
CA LEU A 192 5.00 -3.84 9.48
C LEU A 192 5.82 -4.96 8.82
N TRP A 193 6.91 -4.62 8.13
CA TRP A 193 7.70 -5.60 7.39
C TRP A 193 8.37 -6.63 8.31
N THR A 194 8.87 -6.20 9.47
CA THR A 194 9.48 -7.09 10.48
C THR A 194 8.46 -7.96 11.23
N HIS A 195 7.19 -7.57 11.26
CA HIS A 195 6.06 -8.41 11.70
C HIS A 195 5.56 -9.37 10.62
N GLY A 196 6.14 -9.32 9.41
CA GLY A 196 5.84 -10.24 8.31
C GLY A 196 4.80 -9.73 7.33
N TYR A 197 4.42 -8.45 7.41
CA TYR A 197 3.57 -7.83 6.39
C TYR A 197 4.37 -7.45 5.14
N GLU A 198 3.70 -7.42 4.00
CA GLU A 198 4.26 -6.93 2.74
C GLU A 198 3.50 -5.70 2.28
N LEU A 199 4.25 -4.70 1.82
CA LEU A 199 3.70 -3.44 1.34
C LEU A 199 3.59 -3.50 -0.17
N TYR A 200 2.46 -3.09 -0.74
CA TYR A 200 2.24 -3.10 -2.18
C TYR A 200 1.73 -1.75 -2.64
N SER A 201 2.31 -1.20 -3.70
CA SER A 201 1.66 -0.10 -4.42
C SER A 201 0.47 -0.66 -5.20
N PRO A 202 -0.72 -0.05 -5.09
CA PRO A 202 -1.91 -0.51 -5.79
C PRO A 202 -1.70 -0.58 -7.29
N SER A 203 -2.36 -1.54 -7.94
CA SER A 203 -2.43 -1.57 -9.40
C SER A 203 -3.30 -0.43 -9.93
N GLU A 204 -3.50 -0.38 -11.25
CA GLU A 204 -4.51 0.50 -11.83
C GLU A 204 -5.90 0.32 -11.19
N ASN A 205 -6.27 -0.92 -10.84
CA ASN A 205 -7.58 -1.20 -10.26
C ASN A 205 -7.68 -0.75 -8.80
N GLY A 206 -6.60 -0.82 -8.01
CA GLY A 206 -6.59 -0.36 -6.62
C GLY A 206 -6.30 1.14 -6.47
N SER A 207 -5.97 1.85 -7.55
CA SER A 207 -5.68 3.28 -7.54
C SER A 207 -6.95 4.14 -7.59
N VAL A 208 -7.82 3.97 -6.59
CA VAL A 208 -9.21 4.50 -6.53
C VAL A 208 -9.39 5.70 -5.59
N ILE A 209 -8.30 6.12 -4.96
CA ILE A 209 -8.27 7.27 -4.06
C ILE A 209 -7.34 8.32 -4.67
N SER A 210 -7.79 9.57 -4.63
CA SER A 210 -6.96 10.74 -4.93
C SER A 210 -6.91 11.68 -3.74
N HIS A 211 -5.92 12.54 -3.72
CA HIS A 211 -5.55 13.37 -2.58
C HIS A 211 -5.45 14.84 -2.99
N ASN A 212 -5.95 15.75 -2.16
CA ASN A 212 -5.79 17.18 -2.40
C ASN A 212 -4.50 17.72 -1.78
N TYR A 213 -3.44 17.82 -2.59
CA TYR A 213 -2.16 18.43 -2.17
C TYR A 213 -2.14 19.96 -2.25
N THR A 214 -3.23 20.63 -2.69
CA THR A 214 -3.26 22.10 -2.78
C THR A 214 -2.94 22.73 -1.43
N GLU A 215 -1.93 23.59 -1.40
CA GLU A 215 -1.51 24.36 -0.23
C GLU A 215 -2.45 25.55 -0.03
N ASN A 216 -3.60 25.33 0.60
CA ASN A 216 -4.44 26.44 1.05
C ASN A 216 -4.08 26.77 2.51
N GLU A 217 -3.17 27.74 2.70
CA GLU A 217 -2.62 28.14 4.01
C GLU A 217 -3.72 28.55 5.03
N ASN A 218 -4.83 29.09 4.52
CA ASN A 218 -5.97 29.53 5.33
C ASN A 218 -6.80 28.37 5.92
N GLU A 219 -6.68 27.15 5.39
CA GLU A 219 -7.43 25.97 5.84
C GLU A 219 -6.57 25.01 6.68
N ARG A 220 -5.24 25.16 6.67
CA ARG A 220 -4.29 24.26 7.33
C ARG A 220 -3.59 24.86 8.55
N SER A 221 -3.69 26.17 8.78
CA SER A 221 -3.09 26.83 9.94
C SER A 221 -4.06 26.88 11.13
N TRP A 222 -4.00 25.87 11.99
CA TRP A 222 -4.57 25.99 13.33
C TRP A 222 -3.56 26.71 14.21
N GLY A 223 -3.97 27.81 14.84
CA GLY A 223 -3.13 28.49 15.83
C GLY A 223 -2.68 27.50 16.90
N SER A 224 -1.37 27.44 17.16
CA SER A 224 -0.83 26.56 18.19
C SER A 224 -1.29 27.09 19.55
N VAL A 225 -2.09 26.30 20.26
CA VAL A 225 -2.44 26.57 21.67
C VAL A 225 -1.35 26.07 22.64
N PHE A 226 -0.26 25.51 22.09
CA PHE A 226 0.83 24.93 22.83
C PHE A 226 1.87 25.96 23.24
N ASP A 227 2.35 25.80 24.46
CA ASP A 227 3.61 26.39 24.89
C ASP A 227 4.76 25.85 24.01
N GLU A 228 5.51 26.76 23.39
CA GLU A 228 6.56 26.42 22.42
C GLU A 228 7.73 25.67 23.07
N GLU A 229 8.05 25.94 24.34
CA GLU A 229 9.11 25.21 25.07
C GLU A 229 8.70 23.75 25.28
N THR A 230 7.48 23.52 25.75
CA THR A 230 6.91 22.19 25.93
C THR A 230 6.87 21.41 24.62
N LYS A 231 6.35 22.02 23.54
CA LYS A 231 6.28 21.40 22.22
C LYS A 231 7.67 21.05 21.68
N THR A 232 8.64 21.94 21.84
CA THR A 232 10.03 21.72 21.43
C THR A 232 10.64 20.53 22.16
N ARG A 233 10.43 20.44 23.48
CA ARG A 233 10.91 19.31 24.29
C ARG A 233 10.25 17.99 23.90
N GLU A 234 8.93 17.97 23.69
CA GLU A 234 8.20 16.77 23.24
C GLU A 234 8.68 16.32 21.86
N MET A 235 8.89 17.25 20.92
CA MET A 235 9.49 16.97 19.62
C MET A 235 10.88 16.35 19.77
N GLU A 236 11.77 16.91 20.61
CA GLU A 236 13.11 16.37 20.83
C GLU A 236 13.07 14.91 21.34
N LEU A 237 12.24 14.62 22.34
CA LEU A 237 12.08 13.26 22.89
C LEU A 237 11.54 12.28 21.84
N SER A 238 10.51 12.68 21.10
CA SER A 238 9.91 11.92 20.00
C SER A 238 10.94 11.58 18.92
N ASN A 239 11.73 12.58 18.52
CA ASN A 239 12.79 12.40 17.53
C ASN A 239 13.90 11.47 18.01
N ASN A 240 14.31 11.59 19.27
CA ASN A 240 15.33 10.73 19.85
C ASN A 240 14.82 9.30 20.05
N ARG A 241 13.53 9.11 20.36
CA ARG A 241 12.88 7.79 20.38
C ARG A 241 12.87 7.16 19.00
N TYR A 242 12.44 7.88 17.96
CA TYR A 242 12.51 7.41 16.57
C TYR A 242 13.94 7.00 16.20
N ARG A 243 14.94 7.86 16.48
CA ARG A 243 16.35 7.57 16.18
C ARG A 243 16.85 6.31 16.90
N LEU A 244 16.48 6.14 18.17
CA LEU A 244 16.84 4.95 18.94
C LEU A 244 16.26 3.68 18.27
N GLN A 245 14.99 3.71 17.88
CA GLN A 245 14.33 2.58 17.22
C GLN A 245 15.00 2.22 15.90
N VAL A 246 15.29 3.20 15.04
CA VAL A 246 15.88 2.95 13.71
C VAL A 246 17.41 2.83 13.72
N GLY A 247 18.05 2.91 14.88
CA GLY A 247 19.50 2.84 15.01
C GLY A 247 20.25 4.04 14.40
N ALA A 248 19.58 5.19 14.28
CA ALA A 248 20.22 6.42 13.78
C ALA A 248 21.07 7.09 14.88
N PRO A 249 22.13 7.84 14.50
CA PRO A 249 22.87 8.65 15.46
C PRO A 249 21.96 9.61 16.25
N LEU A 250 22.08 9.58 17.58
CA LEU A 250 21.31 10.44 18.48
C LEU A 250 22.17 10.94 19.64
N LYS A 251 21.78 12.10 20.18
CA LYS A 251 22.34 12.70 21.39
C LYS A 251 21.18 13.28 22.21
N GLY A 252 21.28 13.20 23.53
CA GLY A 252 20.28 13.76 24.44
C GLY A 252 19.34 12.71 25.04
N PRO A 253 18.27 13.15 25.72
CA PRO A 253 17.35 12.28 26.40
C PRO A 253 16.47 11.49 25.41
N VAL A 254 16.10 10.27 25.78
CA VAL A 254 15.21 9.40 25.00
C VAL A 254 14.06 8.95 25.88
N ASP A 255 12.83 9.00 25.37
CA ASP A 255 11.67 8.36 26.00
C ASP A 255 11.62 6.88 25.60
N THR A 256 11.82 5.99 26.57
CA THR A 256 11.80 4.53 26.40
C THR A 256 10.53 3.87 26.95
N VAL A 257 9.49 4.65 27.30
CA VAL A 257 8.23 4.11 27.81
C VAL A 257 7.64 3.12 26.79
N GLU A 258 7.29 1.93 27.28
CA GLU A 258 6.71 0.82 26.50
C GLU A 258 7.44 0.52 25.18
N LEU A 259 8.75 0.77 25.08
CA LEU A 259 9.48 0.66 23.81
C LEU A 259 9.35 -0.76 23.19
N ASP A 260 9.35 -1.80 24.02
CA ASP A 260 9.18 -3.20 23.60
C ASP A 260 7.81 -3.49 22.98
N LYS A 261 6.78 -2.69 23.28
CA LYS A 261 5.43 -2.86 22.73
C LYS A 261 5.31 -2.33 21.30
N TYR A 262 6.12 -1.33 20.96
CA TYR A 262 6.14 -0.68 19.65
C TYR A 262 7.46 -0.95 18.91
N SER A 263 8.15 -2.04 19.27
CA SER A 263 9.41 -2.44 18.66
C SER A 263 9.19 -3.13 17.32
N PHE A 264 10.29 -3.43 16.62
CA PHE A 264 10.25 -4.30 15.45
C PHE A 264 9.75 -5.71 15.78
N GLY A 265 9.16 -6.35 14.78
CA GLY A 265 8.72 -7.74 14.87
C GLY A 265 9.86 -8.73 14.74
N ASN A 266 9.54 -10.01 14.83
CA ASN A 266 10.51 -11.10 14.77
C ASN A 266 10.35 -12.04 13.56
N ALA A 267 9.40 -11.78 12.65
CA ALA A 267 9.23 -12.57 11.43
C ALA A 267 10.46 -12.42 10.51
N ARG A 268 11.00 -11.19 10.44
CA ARG A 268 12.26 -10.82 9.78
C ARG A 268 12.95 -9.73 10.60
N THR A 269 14.26 -9.61 10.49
CA THR A 269 15.08 -8.65 11.24
C THR A 269 15.04 -7.25 10.60
N TYR A 270 15.28 -6.22 11.40
CA TYR A 270 15.40 -4.85 10.90
C TYR A 270 16.58 -4.68 9.92
N LEU A 271 17.69 -5.40 10.12
CA LEU A 271 18.82 -5.38 9.19
C LEU A 271 18.44 -5.91 7.80
N GLN A 272 17.64 -6.99 7.74
CA GLN A 272 17.11 -7.48 6.47
C GLN A 272 16.18 -6.46 5.81
N TYR A 273 15.44 -5.66 6.58
CA TYR A 273 14.63 -4.57 6.04
C TYR A 273 15.48 -3.44 5.45
N LEU A 274 16.56 -3.05 6.11
CA LEU A 274 17.52 -2.07 5.57
C LEU A 274 18.13 -2.55 4.24
N GLU A 275 18.54 -3.82 4.16
CA GLU A 275 19.02 -4.44 2.92
C GLU A 275 17.94 -4.50 1.83
N PHE A 276 16.73 -4.92 2.18
CA PHE A 276 15.58 -4.97 1.28
C PHE A 276 15.27 -3.60 0.66
N THR A 277 15.28 -2.56 1.49
CA THR A 277 14.97 -1.18 1.07
C THR A 277 16.17 -0.44 0.45
N GLY A 278 17.40 -0.88 0.71
CA GLY A 278 18.61 -0.16 0.32
C GLY A 278 18.93 1.05 1.22
N MET A 279 18.32 1.13 2.41
CA MET A 279 18.50 2.21 3.37
C MET A 279 19.73 1.99 4.24
N THR A 280 20.42 3.07 4.60
CA THR A 280 21.56 3.01 5.53
C THR A 280 21.56 4.18 6.51
N TYR A 281 22.18 3.98 7.68
CA TYR A 281 22.50 5.05 8.63
C TYR A 281 24.01 5.23 8.78
N GLU A 282 24.80 4.60 7.91
CA GLU A 282 26.25 4.78 7.85
C GLU A 282 26.58 6.19 7.34
N GLU A 283 27.49 6.86 8.04
CA GLU A 283 27.89 8.22 7.71
C GLU A 283 28.59 8.27 6.35
N GLY A 284 28.13 9.17 5.47
CA GLY A 284 28.72 9.37 4.14
C GLY A 284 28.29 8.35 3.09
N VAL A 285 27.33 7.47 3.38
CA VAL A 285 26.75 6.53 2.42
C VAL A 285 25.32 6.95 2.10
N ASP A 286 25.02 7.10 0.80
CA ASP A 286 23.68 7.44 0.34
C ASP A 286 22.76 6.21 0.29
N ASP A 287 21.47 6.42 0.52
CA ASP A 287 20.45 5.39 0.35
C ASP A 287 20.37 4.95 -1.13
N ILE A 288 20.18 3.65 -1.35
CA ILE A 288 19.90 3.08 -2.68
C ILE A 288 18.40 3.03 -2.88
N ALA A 289 17.90 3.61 -3.98
CA ALA A 289 16.49 3.55 -4.31
C ALA A 289 15.98 2.10 -4.47
N ALA A 290 14.89 1.77 -3.79
CA ALA A 290 14.16 0.52 -3.88
C ALA A 290 13.28 0.40 -5.15
N CYS A 291 13.53 1.19 -6.20
CA CYS A 291 12.71 1.22 -7.42
C CYS A 291 13.00 0.10 -8.41
N ARG A 292 13.89 -0.83 -8.05
CA ARG A 292 14.06 -2.10 -8.76
C ARG A 292 12.84 -2.98 -8.53
N GLN A 293 12.63 -4.00 -9.36
CA GLN A 293 11.64 -5.02 -9.05
C GLN A 293 12.03 -5.69 -7.72
N LEU A 294 11.22 -5.47 -6.70
CA LEU A 294 11.39 -6.13 -5.41
C LEU A 294 10.81 -7.54 -5.49
N HIS A 295 11.43 -8.45 -4.74
CA HIS A 295 10.99 -9.84 -4.59
C HIS A 295 10.74 -10.12 -3.12
N TRP A 296 9.80 -11.03 -2.85
CA TRP A 296 9.49 -11.45 -1.50
C TRP A 296 10.73 -12.04 -0.81
N VAL A 297 10.92 -11.65 0.46
CA VAL A 297 12.03 -12.13 1.30
C VAL A 297 11.46 -13.13 2.31
N PRO A 298 11.99 -14.37 2.35
CA PRO A 298 11.51 -15.39 3.27
C PRO A 298 11.52 -14.98 4.74
N TYR A 299 10.51 -15.41 5.49
CA TYR A 299 10.47 -15.23 6.93
C TYR A 299 11.61 -16.01 7.60
N THR A 300 12.36 -15.33 8.46
CA THR A 300 13.35 -15.98 9.34
C THR A 300 12.66 -16.72 10.49
N ASN A 301 11.48 -16.22 10.90
CA ASN A 301 10.59 -16.89 11.85
C ASN A 301 9.16 -16.96 11.27
N ALA A 302 8.86 -18.02 10.53
CA ALA A 302 7.54 -18.20 9.93
C ALA A 302 6.43 -18.37 10.97
N SER A 303 6.72 -18.90 12.17
CA SER A 303 5.72 -19.11 13.22
C SER A 303 5.06 -17.82 13.71
N ALA A 304 5.77 -16.68 13.62
CA ALA A 304 5.18 -15.38 13.92
C ALA A 304 4.02 -15.06 12.96
N VAL A 305 4.23 -15.27 11.66
CA VAL A 305 3.21 -15.03 10.63
C VAL A 305 2.10 -16.07 10.68
N GLU A 306 2.45 -17.35 10.87
CA GLU A 306 1.46 -18.43 11.02
C GLU A 306 0.51 -18.19 12.19
N SER A 307 0.97 -17.58 13.28
CA SER A 307 0.12 -17.23 14.42
C SER A 307 -0.87 -16.10 14.11
N ILE A 308 -0.50 -15.17 13.22
CA ILE A 308 -1.34 -14.06 12.79
C ILE A 308 -2.39 -14.55 11.80
N VAL A 309 -1.97 -15.28 10.77
CA VAL A 309 -2.87 -15.82 9.73
C VAL A 309 -3.84 -16.84 10.33
N GLY A 310 -3.38 -17.65 11.29
CA GLY A 310 -4.25 -18.57 12.01
C GLY A 310 -4.80 -19.70 11.15
N ASP A 311 -5.93 -20.29 11.58
CA ASP A 311 -6.70 -21.31 10.86
C ASP A 311 -5.91 -22.50 10.30
N GLY A 312 -4.80 -22.84 10.96
CA GLY A 312 -3.91 -23.91 10.55
C GLY A 312 -3.09 -23.62 9.29
N TRP A 313 -3.05 -22.37 8.83
CA TRP A 313 -2.17 -21.96 7.75
C TRP A 313 -0.71 -22.16 8.15
N LYS A 314 0.05 -22.73 7.22
CA LYS A 314 1.49 -22.99 7.35
C LYS A 314 2.19 -22.54 6.09
N LEU A 315 3.30 -21.80 6.24
CA LEU A 315 4.12 -21.40 5.10
C LEU A 315 4.66 -22.64 4.37
N HIS A 316 5.04 -23.65 5.14
CA HIS A 316 5.47 -24.95 4.65
C HIS A 316 4.52 -26.02 5.19
N PRO A 317 3.50 -26.43 4.42
CA PRO A 317 2.59 -27.49 4.86
C PRO A 317 3.36 -28.81 5.01
N ASP A 318 3.09 -29.54 6.10
CA ASP A 318 3.72 -30.83 6.37
C ASP A 318 3.51 -31.79 5.20
N VAL A 319 4.61 -32.19 4.55
CA VAL A 319 4.62 -33.10 3.40
C VAL A 319 3.92 -34.45 3.71
N HIS A 320 3.80 -34.80 5.00
CA HIS A 320 3.23 -36.05 5.48
C HIS A 320 1.70 -36.08 5.65
N THR A 321 0.98 -34.96 5.54
CA THR A 321 -0.50 -34.95 5.69
C THR A 321 -1.27 -35.21 4.39
N LYS A 322 -0.61 -35.29 3.23
CA LYS A 322 -1.21 -35.78 1.96
C LYS A 322 -1.16 -37.30 1.81
N GLY A 323 -1.30 -38.05 2.90
CA GLY A 323 -1.41 -39.50 2.88
C GLY A 323 -2.81 -39.98 3.18
N THR A 324 -3.72 -40.00 2.18
CA THR A 324 -4.85 -40.95 1.96
C THR A 324 -6.06 -40.34 1.24
N LYS A 325 -6.30 -39.03 1.29
CA LYS A 325 -7.48 -38.43 0.63
C LYS A 325 -7.24 -38.11 -0.86
N GLY A 326 -6.09 -37.53 -1.20
CA GLY A 326 -5.76 -37.15 -2.58
C GLY A 326 -5.52 -38.33 -3.54
N ARG A 327 -5.18 -39.53 -3.04
CA ARG A 327 -4.95 -40.71 -3.89
C ARG A 327 -6.25 -41.27 -4.47
N LYS A 328 -7.36 -41.22 -3.71
CA LYS A 328 -8.68 -41.66 -4.19
C LYS A 328 -9.29 -40.70 -5.20
N ASP A 329 -9.04 -39.40 -5.06
CA ASP A 329 -9.56 -38.38 -6.00
C ASP A 329 -8.79 -38.37 -7.33
N LEU A 330 -7.49 -38.69 -7.32
CA LEU A 330 -6.68 -38.89 -8.52
C LEU A 330 -7.02 -40.21 -9.24
N GLU A 331 -7.29 -41.29 -8.50
CA GLU A 331 -7.73 -42.57 -9.09
C GLU A 331 -9.16 -42.48 -9.66
N ALA A 332 -10.05 -41.68 -9.07
CA ALA A 332 -11.39 -41.41 -9.60
C ALA A 332 -11.38 -40.57 -10.90
N LYS A 333 -10.44 -39.62 -11.02
CA LYS A 333 -10.24 -38.82 -12.25
C LYS A 333 -9.50 -39.58 -13.36
N ALA A 334 -8.58 -40.48 -13.00
CA ALA A 334 -7.91 -41.34 -13.98
C ALA A 334 -8.88 -42.35 -14.63
N GLY A 335 -9.92 -42.80 -13.91
CA GLY A 335 -10.98 -43.65 -14.46
C GLY A 335 -11.92 -42.95 -15.46
N THR A 336 -11.86 -41.62 -15.57
CA THR A 336 -12.63 -40.82 -16.55
C THR A 336 -11.76 -40.33 -17.71
N GLN A 337 -10.46 -40.60 -17.69
CA GLN A 337 -9.50 -40.25 -18.75
C GLN A 337 -9.28 -41.40 -19.74
N LEU A 338 -10.23 -42.33 -19.84
CA LEU A 338 -10.25 -43.40 -20.84
C LEU A 338 -11.25 -43.16 -21.98
N SER A 339 -11.95 -42.02 -22.00
CA SER A 339 -12.87 -41.64 -23.09
C SER A 339 -12.40 -40.45 -23.93
N LEU A 340 -11.27 -39.80 -23.59
CA LEU A 340 -10.73 -38.67 -24.36
C LEU A 340 -9.67 -39.08 -25.40
N GLU A 341 -9.06 -40.25 -25.26
CA GLU A 341 -8.11 -40.77 -26.28
C GLU A 341 -8.82 -41.30 -27.53
N GLU A 342 -10.11 -41.66 -27.45
CA GLU A 342 -10.92 -42.03 -28.63
C GLU A 342 -11.42 -40.80 -29.42
N GLU A 343 -11.56 -39.62 -28.81
CA GLU A 343 -11.98 -38.39 -29.52
C GLU A 343 -10.82 -37.66 -30.22
N LEU A 344 -9.59 -37.77 -29.72
CA LEU A 344 -8.41 -37.14 -30.34
C LEU A 344 -7.97 -37.84 -31.64
N SER A 345 -8.34 -39.10 -31.84
CA SER A 345 -8.09 -39.84 -33.09
C SER A 345 -8.91 -39.35 -34.29
N GLN A 346 -10.01 -38.61 -34.10
CA GLN A 346 -10.85 -38.12 -35.20
C GLN A 346 -10.48 -36.71 -35.67
N ILE A 347 -9.65 -35.97 -34.92
CA ILE A 347 -9.28 -34.59 -35.24
C ILE A 347 -8.05 -34.52 -36.17
N ASP A 348 -7.15 -35.52 -36.13
CA ASP A 348 -5.95 -35.56 -36.99
C ASP A 348 -6.26 -35.82 -38.48
N ASP A 349 -7.36 -36.50 -38.80
CA ASP A 349 -7.79 -36.75 -40.19
C ASP A 349 -8.38 -35.50 -40.87
N PHE A 350 -8.82 -34.50 -40.09
CA PHE A 350 -9.40 -33.26 -40.64
C PHE A 350 -8.33 -32.20 -40.98
N PHE A 351 -7.21 -32.19 -40.24
CA PHE A 351 -6.13 -31.21 -40.44
C PHE A 351 -5.19 -31.55 -41.60
N THR A 352 -5.04 -32.82 -41.94
CA THR A 352 -4.22 -33.25 -43.09
C THR A 352 -4.85 -32.93 -44.45
N ALA A 353 -6.18 -32.79 -44.53
CA ALA A 353 -6.87 -32.39 -45.76
C ALA A 353 -6.82 -30.86 -46.03
N ALA A 354 -6.77 -30.03 -44.99
CA ALA A 354 -6.79 -28.57 -45.12
C ALA A 354 -5.45 -27.96 -45.58
N MET A 355 -4.32 -28.62 -45.31
CA MET A 355 -2.99 -28.14 -45.73
C MET A 355 -2.69 -28.30 -47.24
N TRP A 356 -3.45 -29.11 -47.97
CA TRP A 356 -3.29 -29.24 -49.43
C TRP A 356 -4.03 -28.15 -50.24
N PHE A 357 -4.93 -27.38 -49.63
CA PHE A 357 -5.68 -26.32 -50.32
C PHE A 357 -5.07 -24.91 -50.21
N LEU A 358 -4.15 -24.67 -49.26
CA LEU A 358 -3.55 -23.34 -49.03
C LEU A 358 -2.18 -23.13 -49.72
N SER A 359 -1.62 -24.14 -50.37
CA SER A 359 -0.37 -24.04 -51.14
C SER A 359 -0.55 -23.40 -52.54
N GLY A 360 -1.78 -23.07 -52.97
CA GLY A 360 -2.07 -22.64 -54.34
C GLY A 360 -2.20 -21.13 -54.59
N VAL A 361 -2.17 -20.27 -53.55
CA VAL A 361 -2.57 -18.84 -53.71
C VAL A 361 -1.48 -17.82 -53.36
N VAL A 362 -0.30 -18.22 -52.88
CA VAL A 362 0.79 -17.26 -52.59
C VAL A 362 1.79 -17.21 -53.74
N THR A 363 1.35 -16.75 -54.90
CA THR A 363 2.23 -16.11 -55.88
C THR A 363 1.60 -14.80 -56.27
N SER A 364 2.33 -13.69 -56.09
CA SER A 364 1.99 -12.28 -56.39
C SER A 364 1.59 -11.44 -55.17
N VAL A 365 2.57 -10.75 -54.59
CA VAL A 365 2.62 -9.27 -54.51
C VAL A 365 3.76 -8.90 -53.54
N VAL A 366 4.85 -8.40 -54.11
CA VAL A 366 5.90 -7.61 -53.44
C VAL A 366 5.70 -6.17 -53.92
N ILE A 367 5.72 -5.18 -53.01
CA ILE A 367 6.33 -3.83 -53.17
C ILE A 367 6.19 -3.03 -51.85
N SER A 368 7.35 -2.62 -51.33
CA SER A 368 7.77 -1.33 -50.73
C SER A 368 6.74 -0.37 -50.08
N ASN A 369 6.99 0.09 -48.85
CA ASN A 369 7.67 1.36 -48.53
C ASN A 369 7.63 1.71 -47.02
N GLY A 370 8.63 2.46 -46.55
CA GLY A 370 8.83 2.81 -45.14
C GLY A 370 8.27 4.16 -44.67
N GLY A 371 8.63 4.53 -43.43
CA GLY A 371 8.64 5.91 -42.93
C GLY A 371 7.70 6.24 -41.75
N LEU A 372 8.26 6.96 -40.76
CA LEU A 372 7.66 7.65 -39.60
C LEU A 372 7.32 6.78 -38.36
N SER A 373 7.58 7.19 -37.11
CA SER A 373 7.59 8.54 -36.54
C SER A 373 8.52 8.71 -35.32
N ARG A 374 8.89 9.97 -35.06
CA ARG A 374 9.69 10.50 -33.93
C ARG A 374 8.79 10.84 -32.74
N VAL A 375 9.18 10.53 -31.49
CA VAL A 375 8.99 11.39 -30.29
C VAL A 375 10.01 10.97 -29.23
N LEU A 376 10.76 11.93 -28.67
CA LEU A 376 11.16 12.03 -27.25
C LEU A 376 12.27 13.09 -27.10
N ARG A 377 11.89 14.26 -26.59
CA ARG A 377 12.84 15.28 -26.12
C ARG A 377 12.17 16.08 -25.01
N CYS A 378 12.34 15.64 -23.76
CA CYS A 378 12.08 16.49 -22.59
C CYS A 378 13.12 16.16 -21.52
N CYS A 379 14.16 16.99 -21.46
CA CYS A 379 15.06 17.22 -20.31
C CYS A 379 16.24 18.06 -20.80
N ARG A 380 16.06 19.40 -20.88
CA ARG A 380 17.19 20.33 -20.70
C ARG A 380 16.77 21.78 -20.47
N ARG A 381 17.29 22.29 -19.34
CA ARG A 381 17.51 23.69 -18.91
C ARG A 381 16.26 24.37 -18.32
N ARG A 382 16.36 25.05 -17.17
CA ARG A 382 17.36 26.10 -16.87
C ARG A 382 17.74 26.16 -15.38
N ASN A 383 19.06 26.16 -15.12
CA ASN A 383 19.68 26.95 -14.06
C ASN A 383 20.55 27.99 -14.76
N ALA A 384 20.28 29.27 -14.52
CA ALA A 384 21.21 30.38 -14.78
C ALA A 384 20.95 31.46 -13.72
N PRO A 385 22.00 32.03 -13.09
CA PRO A 385 21.90 32.90 -11.93
C PRO A 385 21.66 34.36 -12.33
N HIS A 386 20.82 35.06 -11.57
CA HIS A 386 20.70 36.52 -11.66
C HIS A 386 21.71 37.22 -10.74
N LYS A 387 22.44 38.16 -11.33
CA LYS A 387 23.37 39.09 -10.69
C LYS A 387 22.62 40.28 -10.07
N ASN A 388 23.22 40.83 -9.02
CA ASN A 388 22.91 42.11 -8.37
C ASN A 388 23.17 43.34 -9.28
N ALA A 389 22.35 44.38 -9.07
CA ALA A 389 22.55 45.84 -9.23
C ALA A 389 21.13 46.45 -9.26
N GLU A 390 20.69 47.46 -8.50
CA GLU A 390 21.28 48.51 -7.64
C GLU A 390 20.44 48.67 -6.36
#